data_AF-A0A9D8SN64-F1
#
_entry.id   AF-A0A9D8SN64-F1
#
_cell.length_a   1.000
_cell.length_b   1.000
_cell.length_c   1.000
_cell.angle_alpha   90.00
_cell.angle_beta   90.00
_cell.angle_gamma   90.00
#
_symmetry.space_group_name_H-M   'P 1'
#
loop_
_entity.id
_entity.type
_entity.pdbx_description
1 polymer ?
#
loop_
_entity_poly.entity_id
_entity_poly.type
_entity_poly.pdbx_seq_one_letter_code
_entity_poly.pdbx_strand_id
1 'polypeptide(L)'
;MKRIFLSLLLVITCFLSACQEETKTNRIYVFSQPGCGHCEHAKAYMDRYYKNYDIKDLNIREGENMSYLLRYARKFKVSEQNLGTPFIILGNHYIMGWGAEQQKRFNVLAKQFSPKK
;
A
#
# COMPACT_ATOMS: atom_id res chain seq x y z
N MET A 1 -39.45 23.80 41.44
CA MET A 1 -39.65 22.61 40.58
C MET A 1 -38.94 22.81 39.25
N LYS A 2 -37.62 22.66 39.25
CA LYS A 2 -36.75 22.79 38.08
C LYS A 2 -35.66 21.74 38.24
N ARG A 3 -35.16 21.20 37.13
CA ARG A 3 -33.90 20.43 36.98
C ARG A 3 -34.00 18.90 37.06
N ILE A 4 -34.84 18.25 36.25
CA ILE A 4 -34.64 16.81 35.93
C ILE A 4 -34.86 16.51 34.44
N PHE A 5 -34.51 17.43 33.53
CA PHE A 5 -34.69 17.18 32.08
C PHE A 5 -33.53 17.73 31.22
N LEU A 6 -32.29 17.60 31.67
CA LEU A 6 -31.16 18.14 30.91
C LEU A 6 -29.88 17.30 30.95
N SER A 7 -29.98 15.99 31.18
CA SER A 7 -28.80 15.13 31.35
C SER A 7 -28.68 14.01 30.31
N LEU A 8 -29.68 13.81 29.44
CA LEU A 8 -29.73 12.64 28.53
C LEU A 8 -29.40 12.95 27.06
N LEU A 9 -28.95 14.17 26.73
CA LEU A 9 -28.70 14.59 25.34
C LEU A 9 -27.21 14.74 24.97
N LEU A 10 -26.27 14.50 25.89
CA LEU A 10 -24.85 14.85 25.67
C LEU A 10 -23.93 13.66 25.33
N VAL A 11 -24.46 12.43 25.23
CA VAL A 11 -23.64 11.22 24.99
C VAL A 11 -23.72 10.75 23.53
N ILE A 12 -24.66 11.25 22.73
CA ILE A 12 -24.91 10.78 21.37
C ILE A 12 -24.06 11.51 20.30
N THR A 13 -23.37 12.61 20.64
CA THR A 13 -22.63 13.41 19.64
C THR A 13 -21.17 13.00 19.41
N CYS A 14 -20.61 12.08 20.20
CA CYS A 14 -19.19 11.68 20.06
C CYS A 14 -18.93 10.47 19.13
N PHE A 15 -19.94 9.94 18.43
CA PHE A 15 -19.72 8.89 17.43
C PHE A 15 -19.32 9.40 16.04
N LEU A 16 -19.21 10.73 15.86
CA LEU A 16 -18.77 11.36 14.61
C LEU A 16 -17.35 11.91 14.75
N SER A 17 -16.34 11.05 14.79
CA SER A 17 -15.00 11.31 14.21
C SER A 17 -14.00 10.24 14.61
N ALA A 18 -13.92 9.20 13.79
CA ALA A 18 -12.65 8.53 13.56
C ALA A 18 -12.64 7.91 12.16
N CYS A 19 -13.00 8.71 11.14
CA CYS A 19 -12.38 8.48 9.84
C CYS A 19 -10.90 8.81 10.04
N GLN A 20 -10.09 7.84 10.48
CA GLN A 20 -8.66 7.93 10.37
C GLN A 20 -8.36 8.04 8.88
N GLU A 21 -8.18 9.27 8.40
CA GLU A 21 -7.59 9.53 7.12
C GLU A 21 -6.15 9.00 7.24
N GLU A 22 -5.93 7.74 6.82
CA GLU A 22 -4.57 7.19 6.74
C GLU A 22 -3.76 8.17 5.88
N THR A 23 -2.77 8.80 6.49
CA THR A 23 -1.89 9.74 5.80
C THR A 23 -1.29 9.03 4.59
N LYS A 24 -1.76 9.40 3.40
CA LYS A 24 -1.38 8.73 2.17
C LYS A 24 0.12 8.92 1.94
N THR A 25 0.89 7.85 2.12
CA THR A 25 2.33 7.90 1.87
C THR A 25 2.58 8.14 0.38
N ASN A 26 3.44 9.08 0.01
CA ASN A 26 3.81 9.30 -1.40
C ASN A 26 4.87 8.29 -1.93
N ARG A 27 5.11 7.21 -1.19
CA ARG A 27 6.08 6.15 -1.55
C ARG A 27 5.37 4.90 -2.06
N ILE A 28 5.91 4.34 -3.13
CA ILE A 28 5.55 3.03 -3.67
C ILE A 28 6.59 2.03 -3.16
N TYR A 29 6.15 0.89 -2.62
CA TYR A 29 7.05 -0.19 -2.20
C TYR A 29 6.97 -1.34 -3.18
N VAL A 30 8.11 -1.91 -3.55
CA VAL A 30 8.21 -3.11 -4.39
C VAL A 30 8.93 -4.17 -3.58
N PHE A 31 8.21 -5.17 -3.08
CA PHE A 31 8.83 -6.33 -2.45
C PHE A 31 9.24 -7.33 -3.54
N SER A 32 10.53 -7.62 -3.60
CA SER A 32 11.16 -8.42 -4.65
C SER A 32 12.04 -9.52 -4.04
N GLN A 33 12.55 -10.43 -4.88
CA GLN A 33 13.56 -11.41 -4.47
C GLN A 33 14.54 -11.71 -5.61
N PRO A 34 15.78 -12.13 -5.31
CA PRO A 34 16.75 -12.54 -6.32
C PRO A 34 16.25 -13.72 -7.16
N GLY A 35 16.52 -13.69 -8.47
CA GLY A 35 16.12 -14.73 -9.42
C GLY A 35 14.65 -14.69 -9.84
N CYS A 36 13.92 -13.63 -9.51
CA CYS A 36 12.52 -13.44 -9.90
C CYS A 36 12.42 -12.63 -11.21
N GLY A 37 12.21 -13.31 -12.35
CA GLY A 37 12.09 -12.64 -13.66
C GLY A 37 10.96 -11.60 -13.73
N HIS A 38 9.82 -11.85 -13.07
CA HIS A 38 8.74 -10.85 -12.99
C HIS A 38 9.15 -9.59 -12.21
N CYS A 39 10.00 -9.73 -11.19
CA CYS A 39 10.49 -8.62 -10.40
C CYS A 39 11.44 -7.75 -11.23
N GLU A 40 12.33 -8.38 -11.99
CA GLU A 40 13.26 -7.72 -12.91
C GLU A 40 12.50 -6.93 -13.98
N HIS A 41 11.48 -7.53 -14.60
CA HIS A 41 10.64 -6.84 -15.58
C HIS A 41 9.89 -5.65 -14.98
N ALA A 42 9.35 -5.80 -13.78
CA ALA A 42 8.66 -4.71 -13.08
C ALA A 42 9.62 -3.55 -12.78
N LYS A 43 10.79 -3.86 -12.24
CA LYS A 43 11.84 -2.89 -11.93
C LYS A 43 12.31 -2.15 -13.18
N ALA A 44 12.64 -2.87 -14.26
CA ALA A 44 13.07 -2.25 -15.51
C ALA A 44 12.01 -1.31 -16.09
N TYR A 45 10.72 -1.66 -15.97
CA TYR A 45 9.63 -0.78 -16.40
C TYR A 45 9.55 0.49 -15.55
N MET A 46 9.60 0.34 -14.22
CA MET A 46 9.54 1.47 -13.29
C MET A 46 10.75 2.39 -13.43
N ASP A 47 11.96 1.84 -13.58
CA ASP A 47 13.19 2.60 -13.81
C ASP A 47 13.15 3.36 -15.13
N ARG A 48 12.48 2.83 -16.16
CA ARG A 48 12.34 3.50 -17.45
C ARG A 48 11.32 4.64 -17.43
N TYR A 49 10.13 4.41 -16.88
CA TYR A 49 8.99 5.33 -17.05
C TYR A 49 8.63 6.11 -15.78
N TYR A 50 9.10 5.67 -14.62
CA TYR A 50 8.75 6.22 -13.31
C TYR A 50 10.00 6.54 -12.47
N LYS A 51 11.18 6.75 -13.10
CA LYS A 51 12.44 7.07 -12.41
C LYS A 51 12.36 8.24 -11.41
N ASN A 52 11.46 9.18 -11.65
CA ASN A 52 11.28 10.35 -10.79
C ASN A 52 10.30 10.07 -9.64
N TYR A 53 9.69 8.89 -9.53
CA TYR A 53 8.77 8.56 -8.43
C TYR A 53 9.54 8.03 -7.22
N ASP A 54 8.95 8.13 -6.03
CA ASP A 54 9.50 7.47 -4.83
C ASP A 54 9.13 6.00 -4.77
N ILE A 55 9.90 5.21 -5.53
CA ILE A 55 9.78 3.76 -5.57
C ILE A 55 10.92 3.15 -4.76
N LYS A 56 10.58 2.39 -3.73
CA LYS A 56 11.53 1.66 -2.90
C LYS A 56 11.43 0.16 -3.16
N ASP A 57 12.48 -0.38 -3.78
CA ASP A 57 12.69 -1.82 -3.92
C ASP A 57 13.20 -2.40 -2.59
N LEU A 58 12.58 -3.49 -2.14
CA LEU A 58 12.85 -4.18 -0.88
C LEU A 58 13.01 -5.68 -1.16
N ASN A 59 14.24 -6.16 -1.12
CA ASN A 59 14.53 -7.59 -1.21
C ASN A 59 14.02 -8.30 0.05
N ILE A 60 13.06 -9.21 -0.10
CA ILE A 60 12.46 -9.93 1.04
C ILE A 60 13.42 -10.89 1.75
N ARG A 61 14.57 -11.20 1.15
CA ARG A 61 15.63 -12.01 1.77
C ARG A 61 16.55 -11.21 2.69
N GLU A 62 16.36 -9.90 2.78
CA GLU A 62 17.20 -8.99 3.57
C GLU A 62 16.45 -8.45 4.78
N GLY A 63 17.12 -8.49 5.94
CA GLY A 63 16.65 -7.87 7.18
C GLY A 63 15.20 -8.22 7.52
N GLU A 64 14.40 -7.19 7.81
CA GLU A 64 13.00 -7.34 8.19
C GLU A 64 12.01 -7.22 7.02
N ASN A 65 12.49 -7.23 5.77
CA ASN A 65 11.66 -6.95 4.61
C ASN A 65 10.57 -8.01 4.40
N MET A 66 10.84 -9.29 4.71
CA MET A 66 9.80 -10.33 4.72
C MET A 66 8.72 -10.01 5.74
N SER A 67 9.10 -9.70 6.99
CA SER A 67 8.13 -9.32 8.02
C SER A 67 7.33 -8.08 7.62
N TYR A 68 7.94 -7.14 6.89
CA TYR A 68 7.24 -5.99 6.33
C TYR A 68 6.24 -6.37 5.24
N LEU A 69 6.61 -7.25 4.32
CA LEU A 69 5.69 -7.81 3.33
C LEU A 69 4.49 -8.49 4.01
N LEU A 70 4.73 -9.32 5.03
CA LEU A 70 3.68 -10.03 5.76
C LEU A 70 2.70 -9.08 6.46
N ARG A 71 3.14 -7.90 6.92
CA ARG A 71 2.22 -6.86 7.45
C ARG A 71 1.24 -6.39 6.38
N TYR A 72 1.73 -6.13 5.16
CA TYR A 72 0.85 -5.74 4.06
C TYR A 72 -0.03 -6.88 3.58
N ALA A 73 0.49 -8.11 3.50
CA ALA A 73 -0.30 -9.28 3.15
C ALA A 73 -1.51 -9.43 4.09
N ARG A 74 -1.30 -9.28 5.40
CA ARG A 74 -2.39 -9.24 6.39
C ARG A 74 -3.35 -8.08 6.18
N LYS A 75 -2.86 -6.85 5.94
CA LYS A 75 -3.70 -5.68 5.64
C LYS A 75 -4.63 -5.93 4.45
N PHE A 76 -4.12 -6.58 3.40
CA PHE A 76 -4.87 -6.89 2.19
C PHE A 76 -5.57 -8.26 2.20
N LYS A 77 -5.51 -8.99 3.32
CA LYS A 77 -6.09 -10.33 3.47
C LYS A 77 -5.59 -11.33 2.41
N VAL A 78 -4.34 -11.19 1.99
CA VAL A 78 -3.63 -12.16 1.13
C VAL A 78 -3.02 -13.23 2.02
N SER A 79 -3.37 -14.49 1.80
CA SER A 79 -2.79 -15.60 2.54
C SER A 79 -1.33 -15.83 2.16
N GLU A 80 -0.52 -16.33 3.08
CA GLU A 80 0.91 -16.58 2.83
C GLU A 80 1.12 -17.59 1.69
N GLN A 81 0.22 -18.57 1.53
CA GLN A 81 0.30 -19.57 0.46
C GLN A 81 0.09 -18.95 -0.94
N ASN A 82 -0.62 -17.83 -1.03
CA ASN A 82 -0.90 -17.12 -2.27
C ASN A 82 0.01 -15.91 -2.48
N LEU A 83 0.91 -15.63 -1.53
CA LEU A 83 1.78 -14.47 -1.55
C LEU A 83 2.94 -14.69 -2.54
N GLY A 84 3.12 -13.75 -3.46
CA GLY A 84 4.16 -13.83 -4.49
C GLY A 84 4.84 -12.49 -4.75
N THR A 85 5.98 -12.56 -5.45
CA THR A 85 6.78 -11.39 -5.85
C THR A 85 6.71 -11.16 -7.37
N PRO A 86 6.80 -9.91 -7.86
CA PRO A 86 6.85 -8.69 -7.07
C PRO A 86 5.51 -8.44 -6.37
N PHE A 87 5.55 -7.95 -5.13
CA PHE A 87 4.39 -7.46 -4.40
C PHE A 87 4.52 -5.94 -4.26
N ILE A 88 3.72 -5.20 -5.01
CA ILE A 88 3.83 -3.76 -5.16
C ILE A 88 2.74 -3.09 -4.35
N ILE A 89 3.12 -2.21 -3.42
CA ILE A 89 2.19 -1.44 -2.59
C ILE A 89 2.05 -0.04 -3.15
N LEU A 90 0.81 0.35 -3.45
CA LEU A 90 0.43 1.69 -3.88
C LEU A 90 -0.66 2.21 -2.94
N GLY A 91 -0.24 2.68 -1.76
CA GLY A 91 -1.16 3.18 -0.72
C GLY A 91 -2.05 2.07 -0.19
N ASN A 92 -3.36 2.17 -0.45
CA ASN A 92 -4.37 1.16 -0.08
C ASN A 92 -4.64 0.12 -1.17
N HIS A 93 -3.79 0.06 -2.20
CA HIS A 93 -3.87 -0.93 -3.25
C HIS A 93 -2.59 -1.76 -3.31
N TYR A 94 -2.69 -2.97 -3.85
CA TYR A 94 -1.54 -3.78 -4.19
C TYR A 94 -1.66 -4.36 -5.60
N ILE A 95 -0.50 -4.65 -6.18
CA ILE A 95 -0.35 -5.44 -7.40
C ILE A 95 0.60 -6.58 -7.08
N MET A 96 0.24 -7.80 -7.49
CA MET A 96 1.06 -8.99 -7.29
C MET A 96 1.39 -9.61 -8.65
N GLY A 97 2.66 -9.98 -8.84
CA GLY A 97 3.17 -10.44 -10.12
C GLY A 97 3.41 -9.29 -11.10
N TRP A 98 3.86 -9.64 -12.31
CA TRP A 98 4.07 -8.65 -13.36
C TRP A 98 3.75 -9.20 -14.75
N GLY A 99 3.00 -8.43 -15.53
CA GLY A 99 2.47 -8.76 -16.84
C GLY A 99 1.69 -7.57 -17.42
N ALA A 100 1.08 -7.75 -18.60
CA ALA A 100 0.42 -6.65 -19.32
C ALA A 100 -0.73 -6.01 -18.53
N GLU A 101 -1.51 -6.81 -17.79
CA GLU A 101 -2.59 -6.31 -16.95
C GLU A 101 -2.06 -5.55 -15.73
N GLN A 102 -1.04 -6.10 -15.07
CA GLN A 102 -0.40 -5.50 -13.89
C GLN A 102 0.23 -4.15 -14.25
N GLN A 103 0.85 -4.04 -15.43
CA GLN A 103 1.38 -2.78 -15.95
C GLN A 103 0.27 -1.73 -16.16
N LYS A 104 -0.86 -2.12 -16.78
CA LYS A 104 -2.01 -1.20 -16.95
C LYS A 104 -2.53 -0.71 -15.60
N ARG A 105 -2.68 -1.62 -14.64
CA ARG A 105 -3.12 -1.28 -13.27
C ARG A 105 -2.11 -0.36 -12.58
N PHE A 106 -0.82 -0.63 -12.70
CA PHE A 106 0.24 0.21 -12.15
C PHE A 106 0.15 1.63 -12.71
N ASN A 107 -0.02 1.78 -14.03
CA ASN A 107 -0.14 3.10 -14.66
C ASN A 107 -1.34 3.93 -14.20
N VAL A 108 -2.44 3.27 -13.82
CA VAL A 108 -3.61 3.96 -13.25
C VAL A 108 -3.33 4.36 -11.80
N LEU A 109 -2.80 3.44 -10.99
CA LEU A 109 -2.59 3.66 -9.55
C LEU A 109 -1.44 4.64 -9.28
N ALA A 110 -0.36 4.59 -10.06
CA ALA A 110 0.81 5.46 -9.89
C ALA A 110 0.49 6.94 -10.11
N LYS A 111 -0.55 7.28 -10.90
CA LYS A 111 -1.01 8.68 -11.08
C LYS A 111 -1.47 9.35 -9.79
N GLN A 112 -1.76 8.57 -8.75
CA GLN A 112 -2.14 9.10 -7.45
C GLN A 112 -0.95 9.54 -6.59
N PHE A 113 0.27 9.36 -7.10
CA PHE A 113 1.54 9.69 -6.45
C PHE A 113 2.21 10.84 -7.19
N SER A 114 2.90 11.69 -6.46
CA SER A 114 3.70 12.79 -7.01
C SER A 114 5.13 12.33 -7.29
N PRO A 115 5.71 12.67 -8.46
CA PRO A 115 7.14 12.56 -8.67
C PRO A 115 7.92 13.35 -7.59
N LYS A 116 9.12 12.86 -7.22
CA LYS A 116 10.12 13.60 -6.47
C LYS A 116 10.40 14.93 -7.18
N LYS A 117 10.45 16.00 -6.39
CA LYS A 117 10.88 17.33 -6.85
C LYS A 117 12.39 17.33 -7.12
#